data_AF-A0A7K4GV77-F1
#
_entry.id   AF-A0A7K4GV77-F1
#
_cell.length_a   1.000
_cell.length_b   1.000
_cell.length_c   1.000
_cell.angle_alpha   90.00
_cell.angle_beta   90.00
_cell.angle_gamma   90.00
#
_symmetry.space_group_name_H-M   'P 1'
#
loop_
_entity.id
_entity.type
_entity.pdbx_description
1 polymer ?
#
loop_
_entity_poly.entity_id
_entity_poly.type
_entity_poly.pdbx_seq_one_letter_code
_entity_poly.pdbx_strand_id
1 'polypeptide(L)'
;MKKSDIYRKIVRLLTVLGGAIGIFIVFSKLYEIENVEVWILNLGFGSLIFINCGFLIAGFTVVAALKPNNPIPWHWITLVVLAALNLIFVNFLPAILILISGILELVKEL
;
A
#
# COMPACT_ATOMS: atom_id res chain seq x y z
N MET A 1 30.56 -7.69 6.86
CA MET A 1 29.14 -7.99 6.52
C MET A 1 28.21 -7.24 7.46
N LYS A 2 27.48 -6.22 7.00
CA LYS A 2 26.45 -5.48 7.80
C LYS A 2 25.49 -4.60 6.98
N LYS A 3 25.81 -4.28 5.71
CA LYS A 3 24.97 -3.42 4.84
C LYS A 3 23.62 -4.02 4.42
N SER A 4 23.50 -5.35 4.25
CA SER A 4 22.25 -5.96 3.76
C SER A 4 21.10 -5.89 4.76
N ASP A 5 21.40 -5.80 6.06
CA ASP A 5 20.39 -5.92 7.11
C ASP A 5 19.69 -4.59 7.42
N ILE A 6 20.44 -3.47 7.39
CA ILE A 6 19.87 -2.12 7.54
C ILE A 6 18.99 -1.78 6.34
N TYR A 7 19.47 -2.09 5.13
CA TYR A 7 18.75 -1.84 3.90
C TYR A 7 17.39 -2.56 3.88
N ARG A 8 17.36 -3.86 4.24
CA ARG A 8 16.13 -4.64 4.31
C ARG A 8 15.15 -4.05 5.34
N LYS A 9 15.65 -3.54 6.46
CA LYS A 9 14.84 -2.85 7.48
C LYS A 9 14.22 -1.58 6.94
N ILE A 10 14.95 -0.79 6.14
CA ILE A 10 14.44 0.45 5.53
C ILE A 10 13.32 0.14 4.52
N VAL A 11 13.55 -0.77 3.57
CA VAL A 11 12.53 -1.16 2.57
C VAL A 11 11.28 -1.72 3.27
N ARG A 12 11.47 -2.52 4.33
CA ARG A 12 10.36 -3.07 5.11
C ARG A 12 9.58 -1.96 5.79
N LEU A 13 10.28 -1.05 6.46
CA LEU A 13 9.67 0.05 7.18
C LEU A 13 8.85 0.94 6.25
N LEU A 14 9.42 1.32 5.11
CA LEU A 14 8.74 2.14 4.10
C LEU A 14 7.49 1.44 3.55
N THR A 15 7.58 0.14 3.25
CA THR A 15 6.43 -0.63 2.72
C THR A 15 5.35 -0.81 3.79
N VAL A 16 5.71 -1.11 5.04
CA VAL A 16 4.75 -1.20 6.16
C VAL A 16 4.08 0.15 6.40
N LEU A 17 4.84 1.24 6.46
CA LEU A 17 4.30 2.58 6.65
C LEU A 17 3.38 2.99 5.49
N GLY A 18 3.78 2.70 4.25
CA GLY A 18 2.93 2.93 3.08
C GLY A 18 1.60 2.17 3.18
N GLY A 19 1.64 0.89 3.53
CA GLY A 19 0.43 0.09 3.75
C GLY A 19 -0.43 0.61 4.91
N ALA A 20 0.17 0.93 6.06
CA ALA A 20 -0.55 1.40 7.25
C ALA A 20 -1.20 2.78 7.04
N ILE A 21 -0.47 3.73 6.46
CA ILE A 21 -1.01 5.04 6.07
C ILE A 21 -2.12 4.85 5.03
N GLY A 22 -1.94 3.92 4.09
CA GLY A 22 -2.96 3.59 3.09
C GLY A 22 -4.26 3.12 3.73
N ILE A 23 -4.19 2.16 4.67
CA ILE A 23 -5.35 1.67 5.43
C ILE A 23 -6.02 2.83 6.17
N PHE A 24 -5.24 3.67 6.87
CA PHE A 24 -5.78 4.81 7.60
C PHE A 24 -6.54 5.78 6.69
N ILE A 25 -5.99 6.13 5.53
CA ILE A 25 -6.64 7.03 4.56
C ILE A 25 -7.94 6.44 4.03
N VAL A 26 -7.94 5.16 3.64
CA VAL A 26 -9.17 4.51 3.14
C VAL A 26 -10.21 4.41 4.25
N PHE A 27 -9.79 4.19 5.50
CA PHE A 27 -10.67 4.19 6.65
C PHE A 27 -11.25 5.59 6.95
N SER A 28 -10.48 6.67 6.80
CA SER A 28 -11.01 8.03 6.94
C SER A 28 -12.10 8.33 5.91
N LYS A 29 -11.98 7.83 4.67
CA LYS A 29 -13.03 7.94 3.65
C LYS A 29 -14.34 7.23 4.06
N LEU A 30 -14.26 6.18 4.88
CA LEU A 30 -15.45 5.54 5.46
C LEU A 30 -16.08 6.41 6.56
N TYR A 31 -15.25 7.09 7.36
CA TYR A 31 -15.71 7.92 8.47
C TYR A 31 -16.41 9.20 8.01
N GLU A 32 -16.03 9.74 6.86
CA GLU A 32 -16.69 10.89 6.22
C GLU A 32 -18.13 10.60 5.75
N ILE A 33 -18.62 9.37 5.94
CA ILE A 33 -19.95 8.98 5.49
C ILE A 33 -20.96 9.25 6.62
N GLU A 34 -21.56 10.43 6.57
CA GLU A 34 -22.47 10.95 7.60
C GLU A 34 -23.81 10.18 7.71
N ASN A 35 -24.21 9.43 6.68
CA ASN A 35 -25.53 8.76 6.64
C ASN A 35 -25.45 7.31 6.14
N VAL A 36 -25.53 6.37 7.08
CA VAL A 36 -25.30 4.93 6.85
C VAL A 36 -26.54 4.23 6.27
N GLU A 37 -27.75 4.74 6.50
CA GLU A 37 -28.99 4.10 6.05
C GLU A 37 -29.16 4.09 4.51
N VAL A 38 -28.41 4.95 3.82
CA VAL A 38 -28.50 5.17 2.37
C VAL A 38 -27.13 4.94 1.71
N TRP A 39 -26.26 4.15 2.34
CA TRP A 39 -24.83 4.05 2.03
C TRP A 39 -24.50 3.85 0.55
N ILE A 40 -25.22 2.94 -0.13
CA ILE A 40 -25.02 2.64 -1.56
C ILE A 40 -25.45 3.80 -2.46
N LEU A 41 -26.51 4.51 -2.08
CA LEU A 41 -27.06 5.67 -2.79
C LEU A 41 -26.23 6.94 -2.54
N ASN A 42 -25.67 7.10 -1.33
CA ASN A 42 -24.82 8.24 -0.95
C ASN A 42 -23.38 8.14 -1.48
N LEU A 43 -22.77 6.95 -1.46
CA LEU A 43 -21.41 6.75 -1.99
C LEU A 43 -21.38 6.73 -3.52
N GLY A 44 -22.44 6.21 -4.13
CA GLY A 44 -22.41 5.70 -5.49
C GLY A 44 -21.54 4.44 -5.60
N PHE A 45 -21.84 3.60 -6.60
CA PHE A 45 -21.11 2.35 -6.85
C PHE A 45 -19.59 2.57 -7.01
N GLY A 46 -19.18 3.69 -7.61
CA GLY A 46 -17.78 4.04 -7.80
C GLY A 46 -17.00 4.14 -6.48
N SER A 47 -17.47 4.96 -5.54
CA SER A 47 -16.76 5.18 -4.27
C SER A 47 -16.68 3.89 -3.44
N LEU A 48 -17.73 3.07 -3.48
CA LEU A 48 -17.76 1.79 -2.78
C LEU A 48 -16.72 0.81 -3.36
N ILE A 49 -16.59 0.74 -4.69
CA ILE A 49 -15.54 -0.04 -5.35
C ILE A 49 -14.15 0.49 -4.98
N PHE A 50 -13.94 1.81 -5.02
CA PHE A 50 -12.65 2.42 -4.69
C PHE A 50 -12.22 2.16 -3.25
N ILE A 51 -13.14 2.23 -2.30
CA ILE A 51 -12.87 1.96 -0.88
C ILE A 51 -12.51 0.47 -0.69
N ASN A 52 -13.30 -0.46 -1.23
CA ASN A 52 -13.01 -1.89 -1.09
C ASN A 52 -11.68 -2.27 -1.76
N CYS A 53 -11.44 -1.82 -2.99
CA CYS A 53 -10.17 -2.02 -3.68
C CYS A 53 -9.01 -1.38 -2.89
N GLY A 54 -9.19 -0.17 -2.35
CA GLY A 54 -8.21 0.52 -1.53
C GLY A 54 -7.82 -0.29 -0.29
N PHE A 55 -8.79 -0.84 0.44
CA PHE A 55 -8.51 -1.73 1.58
C PHE A 55 -7.77 -3.00 1.18
N LEU A 56 -8.20 -3.67 0.10
CA LEU A 56 -7.54 -4.87 -0.39
C LEU A 56 -6.08 -4.57 -0.77
N ILE A 57 -5.85 -3.50 -1.53
CA ILE A 57 -4.51 -3.10 -1.99
C ILE A 57 -3.63 -2.69 -0.80
N ALA A 58 -4.11 -1.84 0.10
CA ALA A 58 -3.33 -1.41 1.27
C ALA A 58 -3.05 -2.59 2.21
N GLY A 59 -4.02 -3.48 2.39
CA GLY A 59 -3.86 -4.74 3.13
C GLY A 59 -2.83 -5.66 2.51
N PHE A 60 -2.86 -5.85 1.18
CA PHE A 60 -1.83 -6.62 0.47
C PHE A 60 -0.45 -6.00 0.60
N THR A 61 -0.32 -4.66 0.57
CA THR A 61 0.95 -3.97 0.82
C THR A 61 1.50 -4.31 2.21
N VAL A 62 0.67 -4.27 3.26
CA VAL A 62 1.09 -4.64 4.62
C VAL A 62 1.51 -6.11 4.67
N VAL A 63 0.72 -7.02 4.10
CA VAL A 63 1.03 -8.45 4.07
C VAL A 63 2.35 -8.73 3.33
N ALA A 64 2.59 -8.03 2.22
CA ALA A 64 3.85 -8.13 1.47
C ALA A 64 5.04 -7.72 2.34
N ALA A 65 4.92 -6.62 3.08
CA ALA A 65 5.97 -6.12 3.96
C ALA A 65 6.21 -7.01 5.20
N LEU A 66 5.18 -7.73 5.67
CA LEU A 66 5.27 -8.63 6.83
C LEU A 66 5.85 -10.01 6.50
N LYS A 67 5.97 -10.37 5.20
CA LYS A 67 6.57 -11.64 4.75
C LYS A 67 7.91 -11.41 4.01
N PRO A 68 8.97 -10.86 4.67
CA PRO A 68 10.26 -10.52 4.05
C PRO A 68 11.11 -11.70 3.60
N ASN A 69 10.70 -12.92 3.96
CA ASN A 69 11.40 -14.14 3.56
C ASN A 69 10.80 -14.78 2.30
N ASN A 70 9.71 -14.21 1.78
CA ASN A 70 9.08 -14.69 0.55
C ASN A 70 9.58 -13.80 -0.61
N PRO A 71 10.19 -14.36 -1.67
CA PRO A 71 10.78 -13.55 -2.75
C PRO A 71 9.73 -12.80 -3.56
N ILE A 72 8.52 -13.34 -3.71
CA ILE A 72 7.49 -12.76 -4.58
C ILE A 72 6.96 -11.42 -4.06
N PRO A 73 6.57 -11.27 -2.77
CA PRO A 73 6.09 -9.99 -2.25
C PRO A 73 7.18 -8.92 -2.13
N TRP A 74 8.45 -9.31 -2.21
CA TRP A 74 9.62 -8.45 -2.06
C TRP A 74 10.34 -8.13 -3.36
N HIS A 75 9.89 -8.69 -4.47
CA HIS A 75 10.40 -8.36 -5.79
C HIS A 75 10.05 -6.91 -6.13
N TRP A 76 11.01 -6.16 -6.70
CA TRP A 76 10.81 -4.75 -7.04
C TRP A 76 9.58 -4.53 -7.93
N ILE A 77 9.34 -5.42 -8.90
CA ILE A 77 8.13 -5.41 -9.76
C ILE A 77 6.86 -5.40 -8.91
N THR A 78 6.77 -6.27 -7.91
CA THR A 78 5.60 -6.36 -7.02
C THR A 78 5.39 -5.05 -6.26
N LEU A 79 6.47 -4.46 -5.73
CA LEU A 79 6.41 -3.19 -5.00
C LEU A 79 6.01 -2.03 -5.93
N VAL A 80 6.53 -1.97 -7.16
CA VAL A 80 6.16 -0.94 -8.15
C VAL A 80 4.69 -1.07 -8.56
N VAL A 81 4.21 -2.30 -8.77
CA VAL A 81 2.79 -2.55 -9.07
C VAL A 81 1.91 -2.14 -7.88
N LEU A 82 2.28 -2.51 -6.65
CA LEU A 82 1.56 -2.08 -5.45
C LEU A 82 1.58 -0.56 -5.28
N ALA A 83 2.67 0.12 -5.63
CA ALA A 83 2.74 1.58 -5.60
C ALA A 83 1.76 2.21 -6.61
N ALA A 84 1.72 1.71 -7.85
CA ALA A 84 0.78 2.17 -8.87
C ALA A 84 -0.69 1.94 -8.46
N LEU A 85 -0.99 0.77 -7.88
CA LEU A 85 -2.32 0.46 -7.35
C LEU A 85 -2.68 1.37 -6.17
N ASN A 86 -1.75 1.65 -5.26
CA ASN A 86 -1.99 2.60 -4.16
C ASN A 86 -2.22 4.02 -4.69
N LEU A 87 -1.54 4.43 -5.77
CA LEU A 87 -1.74 5.74 -6.37
C LEU A 87 -3.17 5.90 -6.92
N ILE A 88 -3.68 4.85 -7.57
CA ILE A 88 -5.01 4.86 -8.19
C ILE A 88 -6.10 4.76 -7.11
N PHE A 89 -6.01 3.78 -6.21
CA PHE A 89 -7.13 3.40 -5.34
C PHE A 89 -7.06 4.00 -3.93
N VAL A 90 -5.87 4.42 -3.48
CA VAL A 90 -5.65 4.85 -2.09
C VAL A 90 -5.36 6.34 -2.05
N ASN A 91 -4.10 6.73 -2.27
CA ASN A 91 -3.61 8.11 -2.23
C ASN A 91 -2.13 8.17 -2.70
N PHE A 92 -1.65 9.37 -3.00
CA PHE A 92 -0.29 9.67 -3.43
C PHE A 92 0.77 9.36 -2.36
N LEU A 93 0.53 9.75 -1.11
CA LEU A 93 1.50 9.57 -0.02
C LEU A 93 1.91 8.09 0.23
N PRO A 94 0.99 7.14 0.45
CA PRO A 94 1.36 5.73 0.62
C PRO A 94 1.99 5.16 -0.65
N ALA A 95 1.55 5.60 -1.84
CA ALA A 95 2.12 5.17 -3.11
C ALA A 95 3.62 5.53 -3.24
N ILE A 96 4.02 6.76 -2.88
CA ILE A 96 5.43 7.17 -2.93
C ILE A 96 6.30 6.32 -2.01
N LEU A 97 5.85 6.05 -0.78
CA LEU A 97 6.62 5.25 0.18
C LEU A 97 6.91 3.85 -0.36
N ILE A 98 5.90 3.23 -0.99
CA ILE A 98 6.03 1.91 -1.61
C ILE A 98 6.88 2.01 -2.89
N LEU A 99 6.76 3.08 -3.68
CA LEU A 99 7.56 3.29 -4.87
C LEU A 99 9.05 3.41 -4.54
N ILE A 100 9.40 4.19 -3.52
CA ILE A 100 10.79 4.30 -3.02
C ILE A 100 11.29 2.92 -2.60
N SER A 101 10.46 2.12 -1.93
CA SER A 101 10.79 0.74 -1.55
C SER A 101 11.10 -0.13 -2.77
N GLY A 102 10.27 -0.05 -3.81
CA GLY A 102 10.47 -0.78 -5.07
C GLY A 102 11.71 -0.34 -5.84
N ILE A 103 11.97 0.96 -5.94
CA ILE A 103 13.18 1.51 -6.58
C ILE A 103 14.43 1.05 -5.84
N LEU A 104 14.39 1.07 -4.50
CA LEU A 104 15.51 0.58 -3.71
C LEU A 104 15.81 -0.88 -4.07
N GLU A 105 14.80 -1.78 -4.08
CA GLU A 105 15.02 -3.20 -4.41
C GLU A 105 15.50 -3.40 -5.84
N LEU A 106 15.01 -2.61 -6.80
CA LEU A 106 15.50 -2.62 -8.18
C LEU A 106 17.01 -2.29 -8.24
N VAL A 107 17.45 -1.23 -7.56
CA VAL A 107 18.86 -0.82 -7.52
C VAL A 107 19.77 -1.86 -6.85
N LYS A 108 19.21 -2.73 -5.99
CA LYS A 108 19.96 -3.83 -5.37
C LYS A 108 20.13 -5.04 -6.29
N GLU A 109 19.24 -5.22 -7.27
CA GLU A 109 19.32 -6.31 -8.25
C GLU A 109 20.19 -5.97 -9.46
N LEU A 110 20.33 -4.68 -9.79
CA LEU A 110 21.25 -4.13 -10.81
C LEU A 110 22.70 -4.14 -10.33
#